data_AF-A0A151QXG9-F1
#
_entry.id   AF-A0A151QXG9-F1
#
_cell.length_a   1.000
_cell.length_b   1.000
_cell.length_c   1.000
_cell.angle_alpha   90.00
_cell.angle_beta   90.00
_cell.angle_gamma   90.00
#
_symmetry.space_group_name_H-M   'P 1'
#
loop_
_entity.id
_entity.type
_entity.pdbx_description
1 polymer ?
#
loop_
_entity_poly.entity_id
_entity_poly.type
_entity_poly.pdbx_seq_one_letter_code
_entity_poly.pdbx_strand_id
1 'polypeptide(L)'
;MLEAALKYKKAFDLLEMQDNKYVEDLHKGKGVPLESDWNDARLLLPFLKMFYDATIRISGSYHVTSYIYIYIYEGSICNWKEDSQVSRE
;
A
#
# COMPACT_ATOMS: atom_id res chain seq x y z
N MET A 1 -6.70 1.29 -5.30
CA MET A 1 -6.98 2.55 -4.56
C MET A 1 -5.71 3.22 -4.05
N LEU A 2 -4.86 2.53 -3.28
CA LEU A 2 -3.63 3.14 -2.72
C LEU A 2 -2.63 3.63 -3.79
N GLU A 3 -2.41 2.86 -4.85
CA GLU A 3 -1.57 3.26 -5.99
C GLU A 3 -2.07 4.56 -6.65
N ALA A 4 -3.39 4.69 -6.83
CA ALA A 4 -3.99 5.91 -7.38
C ALA A 4 -3.84 7.09 -6.42
N ALA A 5 -4.04 6.89 -5.11
CA ALA A 5 -3.84 7.93 -4.11
C ALA A 5 -2.39 8.47 -4.15
N LEU A 6 -1.40 7.58 -4.22
CA LEU A 6 0.02 7.94 -4.35
C LEU A 6 0.29 8.76 -5.61
N LYS A 7 -0.31 8.40 -6.75
CA LYS A 7 -0.20 9.16 -8.01
C LYS A 7 -0.72 10.58 -7.88
N TYR A 8 -1.73 10.80 -7.05
CA TYR A 8 -2.39 12.09 -6.86
C TYR A 8 -1.92 12.86 -5.63
N LYS A 9 -0.80 12.47 -4.97
CA LYS A 9 -0.25 13.19 -3.80
C LYS A 9 -0.22 14.72 -4.01
N LYS A 10 0.33 15.17 -5.14
CA LYS A 10 0.42 16.60 -5.47
C LYS A 10 -0.94 17.30 -5.55
N ALA A 11 -2.00 16.58 -5.95
CA ALA A 11 -3.35 17.14 -5.97
C ALA A 11 -3.89 17.29 -4.54
N PHE A 12 -3.58 16.37 -3.63
CA PHE A 12 -3.90 16.52 -2.20
C PHE A 12 -3.13 17.68 -1.56
N ASP A 13 -1.82 17.81 -1.86
CA ASP A 13 -1.00 18.93 -1.38
C ASP A 13 -1.58 20.29 -1.85
N LEU A 14 -2.05 20.37 -3.11
CA LEU A 14 -2.71 21.57 -3.64
C LEU A 14 -4.08 21.82 -2.99
N LEU A 15 -4.84 20.76 -2.73
CA LEU A 15 -6.16 20.87 -2.11
C LEU A 15 -6.06 21.39 -0.67
N GLU A 16 -5.04 20.96 0.07
CA GLU A 16 -4.71 21.50 1.40
C GLU A 16 -4.43 23.01 1.36
N MET A 17 -3.75 23.50 0.31
CA MET A 17 -3.45 24.93 0.16
C MET A 17 -4.64 25.77 -0.31
N GLN A 18 -5.56 25.18 -1.09
CA GLN A 18 -6.62 25.93 -1.77
C GLN A 18 -7.97 25.85 -1.07
N ASP A 19 -8.27 24.76 -0.37
CA ASP A 19 -9.57 24.51 0.24
C ASP A 19 -9.44 24.37 1.76
N ASN A 20 -9.67 25.48 2.47
CA ASN A 20 -9.65 25.48 3.94
C ASN A 20 -10.69 24.52 4.53
N LYS A 21 -11.81 24.30 3.84
CA LYS A 21 -12.87 23.40 4.31
C LYS A 21 -12.40 21.94 4.27
N TYR A 22 -11.62 21.56 3.26
CA TYR A 22 -10.99 20.25 3.18
C TYR A 22 -10.13 19.97 4.43
N VAL A 23 -9.32 20.95 4.83
CA VAL A 23 -8.45 20.85 6.02
C VAL A 23 -9.27 20.77 7.31
N GLU A 24 -10.27 21.65 7.46
CA GLU A 24 -11.17 21.65 8.64
C GLU A 24 -11.95 20.34 8.80
N ASP A 25 -12.47 19.79 7.70
CA ASP A 25 -13.23 18.54 7.73
C ASP A 25 -12.34 17.34 8.09
N LEU A 26 -11.08 17.32 7.64
CA LEU A 26 -10.14 16.25 7.96
C LEU A 26 -9.56 16.36 9.38
N HIS A 27 -9.44 17.56 9.93
CA HIS A 27 -9.01 17.76 11.32
C HIS A 27 -10.01 17.22 12.36
N LYS A 28 -11.28 17.00 11.99
CA LYS A 28 -12.23 16.27 12.85
C LYS A 28 -11.85 14.79 13.06
N GLY A 29 -11.00 14.26 12.18
CA GLY A 29 -10.46 12.91 12.23
C GLY A 29 -8.97 12.90 12.55
N LYS A 30 -8.16 12.31 11.65
CA LYS A 30 -6.71 12.19 11.80
C LYS A 30 -5.91 13.33 11.15
N GLY A 31 -6.59 14.32 10.56
CA GLY A 31 -5.96 15.38 9.80
C GLY A 31 -5.66 14.98 8.35
N VAL A 32 -5.00 15.89 7.64
CA VAL A 32 -4.49 15.68 6.28
C VAL A 32 -3.29 14.72 6.29
N PRO A 33 -3.06 13.96 5.20
CA PRO A 33 -1.93 13.04 5.14
C PRO A 33 -0.57 13.75 5.23
N LEU A 34 0.27 13.32 6.17
CA LEU A 34 1.64 13.80 6.34
C LEU A 34 2.61 13.07 5.40
N GLU A 35 3.81 13.61 5.18
CA GLU A 35 4.84 12.94 4.36
C GLU A 35 5.18 11.52 4.88
N SER A 36 5.10 11.29 6.19
CA SER A 36 5.24 9.95 6.77
C SER A 36 4.17 8.98 6.28
N ASP A 37 2.90 9.41 6.22
CA ASP A 37 1.80 8.57 5.74
C ASP A 37 1.98 8.19 4.27
N TRP A 38 2.51 9.12 3.46
CA TRP A 38 2.86 8.86 2.07
C TRP A 38 4.02 7.86 1.92
N ASN A 39 5.03 7.94 2.78
CA ASN A 39 6.13 6.98 2.82
C ASN A 39 5.64 5.59 3.24
N ASP A 40 4.83 5.51 4.28
CA ASP A 40 4.22 4.25 4.74
C ASP A 40 3.36 3.63 3.63
N ALA A 41 2.57 4.45 2.92
CA ALA A 41 1.79 4.01 1.76
C ALA A 41 2.66 3.44 0.64
N ARG A 42 3.83 4.03 0.35
CA ARG A 42 4.79 3.52 -0.66
C ARG A 42 5.35 2.16 -0.24
N LEU A 43 5.65 1.98 1.04
CA LEU A 43 6.18 0.73 1.59
C LEU A 43 5.11 -0.37 1.66
N LEU A 44 3.87 0.00 2.00
CA LEU A 44 2.74 -0.93 2.11
C LEU A 44 2.19 -1.37 0.75
N LEU A 45 2.23 -0.51 -0.27
CA LEU A 45 1.68 -0.81 -1.59
C LEU A 45 2.15 -2.17 -2.16
N PRO A 46 3.46 -2.46 -2.24
CA PRO A 46 3.92 -3.70 -2.85
C PRO A 46 3.60 -4.94 -1.99
N PHE A 47 3.60 -4.81 -0.66
CA PHE A 47 3.11 -5.85 0.24
C PHE A 47 1.64 -6.17 -0.04
N LEU A 48 0.77 -5.15 -0.10
CA LEU A 48 -0.65 -5.32 -0.39
C LEU A 48 -0.92 -5.86 -1.80
N LYS A 49 -0.09 -5.51 -2.78
CA LYS A 49 -0.19 -6.03 -4.15
C LYS A 49 -0.01 -7.54 -4.19
N MET A 50 0.92 -8.09 -3.40
CA MET A 50 1.14 -9.54 -3.30
C MET A 50 -0.13 -10.27 -2.83
N PHE A 51 -0.82 -9.75 -1.80
CA PHE A 51 -2.08 -10.34 -1.33
C PHE A 51 -3.19 -10.22 -2.36
N TYR A 52 -3.31 -9.05 -3.00
CA TYR A 52 -4.32 -8.83 -4.04
C TYR A 52 -4.20 -9.83 -5.18
N ASP A 53 -2.98 -10.01 -5.72
CA ASP A 53 -2.72 -10.94 -6.82
C ASP A 53 -3.05 -12.38 -6.43
N ALA A 54 -2.71 -12.77 -5.20
CA ALA A 54 -3.04 -14.10 -4.69
C ALA A 54 -4.54 -14.29 -4.45
N THR A 55 -5.24 -13.28 -3.90
CA THR A 55 -6.70 -13.33 -3.72
C THR A 55 -7.40 -13.47 -5.07
N ILE A 56 -6.98 -12.72 -6.09
CA ILE A 56 -7.52 -12.89 -7.45
C ILE A 56 -7.35 -14.33 -7.92
N ARG A 57 -6.14 -14.88 -7.81
CA ARG A 57 -5.85 -16.25 -8.26
C ARG A 57 -6.65 -17.30 -7.50
N ILE A 58 -6.79 -17.16 -6.18
CA ILE A 58 -7.60 -18.07 -5.35
C ILE A 58 -9.08 -17.95 -5.71
N SER A 59 -9.60 -16.73 -5.84
CA SER A 59 -11.01 -16.49 -6.18
C SER A 59 -11.39 -16.93 -7.59
N GLY A 60 -10.44 -16.92 -8.52
CA GLY A 60 -10.60 -17.39 -9.90
C GLY A 60 -10.30 -18.88 -10.11
N SER A 61 -9.68 -19.56 -9.13
CA SER A 61 -9.40 -20.99 -9.24
C SER A 61 -10.57 -21.83 -8.72
N TYR A 62 -11.08 -22.75 -9.55
CA TYR A 62 -12.13 -23.70 -9.15
C TYR A 62 -11.64 -24.80 -8.19
N HIS A 63 -10.34 -24.86 -7.91
CA HIS A 63 -9.72 -25.88 -7.08
C HIS A 63 -8.89 -25.27 -5.95
N VAL A 64 -9.16 -25.73 -4.73
CA VAL A 64 -8.47 -25.32 -3.49
C VAL A 64 -7.03 -25.81 -3.53
N THR A 65 -6.12 -25.02 -4.09
CA THR A 65 -4.66 -25.22 -4.02
C THR A 65 -4.04 -24.49 -2.83
N SER A 66 -4.64 -24.56 -1.64
CA SER A 66 -4.14 -23.88 -0.43
C SER A 66 -2.69 -24.26 -0.05
N TYR A 67 -2.24 -25.48 -0.37
CA TYR A 67 -0.90 -25.98 -0.04
C TYR A 67 0.24 -25.30 -0.82
N ILE A 68 0.05 -24.95 -2.09
CA ILE A 68 1.12 -24.36 -2.93
C ILE A 68 1.42 -22.91 -2.49
N TYR A 69 0.40 -22.18 -2.02
CA TYR A 69 0.55 -20.77 -1.67
C TYR A 69 1.36 -20.54 -0.40
N ILE A 70 1.24 -21.39 0.62
CA ILE A 70 2.03 -21.26 1.86
C ILE A 70 3.54 -21.24 1.57
N TYR A 71 4.01 -22.07 0.64
CA TYR A 71 5.42 -22.11 0.22
C TYR A 71 5.85 -20.89 -0.62
N ILE A 72 4.97 -20.33 -1.46
CA ILE A 72 5.27 -19.14 -2.26
C ILE A 72 5.38 -17.89 -1.38
N TYR A 73 4.54 -17.78 -0.34
CA TYR A 73 4.60 -16.68 0.61
C TYR A 73 5.84 -16.73 1.49
N GLU A 74 6.23 -17.91 1.99
CA GLU A 74 7.50 -18.11 2.71
C GLU A 74 8.70 -17.60 1.88
N GLY A 75 8.79 -17.98 0.59
CA GLY A 75 9.87 -17.52 -0.29
C GLY A 75 9.84 -16.01 -0.57
N SER A 76 8.65 -15.44 -0.75
CA SER A 76 8.49 -14.00 -1.05
C SER A 76 8.81 -13.13 0.16
N ILE A 77 8.44 -13.55 1.37
CA ILE A 77 8.73 -12.84 2.62
C ILE A 77 10.25 -12.80 2.89
N CYS A 78 10.97 -13.89 2.59
CA CYS A 78 12.42 -13.93 2.69
C CYS A 78 13.09 -12.91 1.75
N ASN A 79 12.67 -12.84 0.48
CA ASN A 79 13.21 -11.87 -0.48
C ASN A 79 12.92 -10.41 -0.09
N TRP A 80 11.71 -10.13 0.41
CA TRP A 80 11.34 -8.81 0.92
C TRP A 80 12.27 -8.33 2.06
N LYS A 81 12.70 -9.26 2.92
CA LYS A 81 13.60 -8.95 4.03
C LYS A 81 15.00 -8.58 3.54
N GLU A 82 15.49 -9.21 2.48
CA GLU A 82 16.81 -8.93 1.88
C GLU A 82 16.82 -7.59 1.13
N ASP A 83 15.81 -7.33 0.29
CA ASP A 83 15.70 -6.07 -0.49
C ASP A 83 15.55 -4.84 0.42
N SER A 84 14.92 -5.02 1.59
CA SER A 84 14.75 -3.97 2.60
C SER A 84 16.04 -3.64 3.39
N GLN A 85 17.03 -4.54 3.40
CA GLN A 85 18.35 -4.29 4.01
C GLN A 85 19.30 -3.63 3.02
N VAL A 86 19.28 -4.03 1.75
CA VAL A 86 20.09 -3.43 0.67
C VAL A 86 19.73 -1.96 0.44
N SER A 87 18.48 -1.56 0.69
CA SER A 87 18.05 -0.16 0.53
C SER A 87 18.43 0.77 1.70
N ARG A 88 19.15 0.27 2.73
CA ARG A 88 19.59 1.05 3.90
C ARG A 88 21.11 1.27 3.97
N GLU A 89 21.88 0.75 3.01
CA GLU A 89 23.32 1.02 2.84
C GLU A 89 23.54 2.02 1.69
#